data_AF-A0A317DEY1-F1
#
_entry.id   AF-A0A317DEY1-F1
#
_cell.length_a   1.000
_cell.length_b   1.000
_cell.length_c   1.000
_cell.angle_alpha   90.00
_cell.angle_beta   90.00
_cell.angle_gamma   90.00
#
_symmetry.space_group_name_H-M   'P 1'
#
loop_
_entity.id
_entity.type
_entity.pdbx_description
1 polymer ?
#
loop_
_entity_poly.entity_id
_entity_poly.type
_entity_poly.pdbx_seq_one_letter_code
_entity_poly.pdbx_strand_id
1 'polypeptide(L)'
;VYHSVEIRDPKADGKQTDKLRTDIVHTVDEGRAVVANIAGTATDTDGNTHSFEGGHYISVVGYRDGGHTATIADSADPNMASYRMSVDNLADWIATRGYTAS
;
A
#
# COMPACT_ATOMS: atom_id res chain seq x y z
N VAL A 1 -2.02 -18.43 -1.01
CA VAL A 1 -0.70 -18.61 -0.32
C VAL A 1 0.09 -17.37 -0.64
N TYR A 2 0.77 -16.77 0.33
CA TYR A 2 1.49 -15.53 0.07
C TYR A 2 2.52 -15.65 -1.04
N HIS A 3 2.53 -14.66 -1.92
CA HIS A 3 3.52 -14.47 -2.97
C HIS A 3 3.86 -12.99 -3.11
N SER A 4 5.04 -12.72 -3.65
CA SER A 4 5.47 -11.36 -3.97
C SER A 4 4.92 -10.92 -5.32
N VAL A 5 4.50 -9.66 -5.40
CA VAL A 5 4.08 -8.99 -6.63
C VAL A 5 4.91 -7.72 -6.79
N GLU A 6 5.48 -7.53 -7.98
CA GLU A 6 6.34 -6.39 -8.29
C GLU A 6 5.54 -5.28 -8.99
N ILE A 7 5.84 -4.02 -8.64
CA ILE A 7 5.46 -2.84 -9.42
C ILE A 7 6.78 -2.30 -9.99
N ARG A 8 7.12 -2.75 -11.20
CA ARG A 8 8.48 -2.63 -11.75
C ARG A 8 8.81 -1.23 -12.26
N ASP A 9 7.79 -0.50 -12.67
CA ASP A 9 7.97 0.78 -13.33
C ASP A 9 8.22 1.88 -12.30
N PRO A 10 8.89 2.98 -12.66
CA PRO A 10 9.11 4.14 -11.78
C PRO A 10 7.83 4.82 -11.29
N LYS A 11 6.72 4.53 -11.96
CA LYS A 11 5.36 4.96 -11.61
C LYS A 11 4.43 3.80 -11.93
N ALA A 12 3.45 3.53 -11.06
CA ALA A 12 2.52 2.46 -11.31
C ALA A 12 1.63 2.78 -12.51
N ASP A 13 1.51 1.83 -13.45
CA ASP A 13 0.53 1.92 -14.51
C ASP A 13 -0.87 1.48 -14.02
N GLY A 14 -1.90 1.74 -14.83
CA GLY A 14 -3.27 1.39 -14.45
C GLY A 14 -3.47 -0.10 -14.18
N LYS A 15 -2.75 -0.99 -14.87
CA LYS A 15 -2.87 -2.45 -14.67
C LYS A 15 -2.22 -2.88 -13.36
N GLN A 16 -1.07 -2.29 -13.02
CA GLN A 16 -0.38 -2.54 -11.76
C GLN A 16 -1.23 -2.04 -10.59
N THR A 17 -1.82 -0.85 -10.71
CA THR A 17 -2.70 -0.28 -9.68
C THR A 17 -4.00 -1.09 -9.53
N ASP A 18 -4.63 -1.50 -10.62
CA ASP A 18 -5.83 -2.36 -10.57
C ASP A 18 -5.54 -3.74 -9.99
N LYS A 19 -4.36 -4.30 -10.28
CA LYS A 19 -3.89 -5.54 -9.65
C LYS A 19 -3.70 -5.34 -8.16
N LEU A 20 -2.99 -4.29 -7.73
CA LEU A 20 -2.80 -3.98 -6.31
C LEU A 20 -4.16 -3.83 -5.60
N ARG A 21 -5.11 -3.14 -6.21
CA ARG A 21 -6.47 -3.01 -5.68
C ARG A 21 -7.14 -4.38 -5.48
N THR A 22 -7.09 -5.22 -6.50
CA THR A 22 -7.69 -6.57 -6.47
C THR A 22 -7.05 -7.43 -5.38
N ASP A 23 -5.73 -7.40 -5.29
CA ASP A 23 -4.95 -8.17 -4.32
C ASP A 23 -5.20 -7.69 -2.88
N ILE A 24 -5.35 -6.37 -2.65
CA ILE A 24 -5.72 -5.80 -1.36
C ILE A 24 -7.10 -6.32 -0.94
N VAL A 25 -8.10 -6.21 -1.82
CA VAL A 25 -9.47 -6.66 -1.52
C VAL A 25 -9.47 -8.15 -1.17
N HIS A 26 -8.88 -8.98 -2.04
CA HIS A 26 -8.82 -10.42 -1.84
C HIS A 26 -8.10 -10.81 -0.53
N THR A 27 -6.91 -10.27 -0.31
CA THR A 27 -6.09 -10.62 0.88
C THR A 27 -6.77 -10.19 2.17
N VAL A 28 -7.37 -8.99 2.19
CA VAL A 28 -8.07 -8.47 3.38
C VAL A 28 -9.36 -9.24 3.66
N ASP A 29 -10.13 -9.60 2.65
CA ASP A 29 -11.36 -10.40 2.81
C ASP A 29 -11.09 -11.80 3.37
N GLU A 30 -9.90 -12.35 3.11
CA GLU A 30 -9.42 -13.59 3.74
C GLU A 30 -8.94 -13.42 5.20
N GLY A 31 -9.08 -12.22 5.78
CA GLY A 31 -8.61 -11.91 7.14
C GLY A 31 -7.09 -11.78 7.26
N ARG A 32 -6.41 -11.45 6.16
CA ARG A 32 -4.96 -11.32 6.08
C ARG A 32 -4.54 -9.88 5.71
N ALA A 33 -3.26 -9.56 5.82
CA ALA A 33 -2.73 -8.23 5.49
C ALA A 33 -1.86 -8.27 4.23
N VAL A 34 -1.87 -7.20 3.42
CA VAL A 34 -0.83 -6.99 2.40
C VAL A 34 0.35 -6.30 3.07
N VAL A 35 1.57 -6.76 2.83
CA VAL A 35 2.78 -6.08 3.30
C VAL A 35 3.47 -5.44 2.10
N ALA A 36 3.61 -4.12 2.13
CA ALA A 36 4.15 -3.34 1.01
C ALA A 36 5.52 -2.76 1.36
N ASN A 37 6.46 -2.86 0.41
CA ASN A 37 7.75 -2.19 0.47
C ASN A 37 7.65 -0.85 -0.26
N ILE A 38 7.81 0.24 0.48
CA ILE A 38 7.66 1.62 -0.01
C ILE A 38 8.99 2.36 0.04
N ALA A 39 9.14 3.43 -0.74
CA ALA A 39 10.21 4.40 -0.54
C ALA A 39 9.84 5.79 -1.06
N GLY A 40 10.48 6.80 -0.48
CA GLY A 40 10.22 8.20 -0.81
C GLY A 40 9.05 8.74 0.00
N THR A 41 8.31 9.66 -0.60
CA THR A 41 7.30 10.46 0.10
C THR A 41 5.91 10.28 -0.53
N ALA A 42 4.88 10.09 0.30
CA ALA A 42 3.48 9.99 -0.11
C ALA A 42 2.57 10.83 0.79
N THR A 43 1.40 11.19 0.27
CA THR A 43 0.37 11.95 1.00
C THR A 43 -0.86 11.07 1.21
N ASP A 44 -1.34 11.05 2.44
CA ASP A 44 -2.52 10.30 2.85
C ASP A 44 -3.83 11.05 2.51
N THR A 45 -4.99 10.43 2.76
CA THR A 45 -6.29 11.03 2.44
C THR A 45 -6.66 12.24 3.29
N ASP A 46 -6.00 12.43 4.42
CA ASP A 46 -6.20 13.56 5.33
C ASP A 46 -5.21 14.71 5.04
N GLY A 47 -4.32 14.52 4.06
CA GLY A 47 -3.33 15.49 3.62
C GLY A 47 -2.01 15.43 4.39
N ASN A 48 -1.80 14.46 5.28
CA ASN A 48 -0.52 14.30 5.96
C ASN A 48 0.52 13.66 5.04
N THR A 49 1.76 14.12 5.18
CA THR A 49 2.89 13.61 4.42
C THR A 49 3.63 12.54 5.22
N HIS A 50 3.94 11.43 4.57
CA HIS A 50 4.72 10.31 5.09
C HIS A 50 5.99 10.15 4.25
N SER A 51 7.16 10.20 4.88
CA SER A 51 8.44 10.20 4.14
C SER A 51 9.40 9.15 4.68
N PHE A 52 9.80 8.23 3.80
CA PHE A 52 10.73 7.14 4.06
C PHE A 52 11.71 7.00 2.89
N GLU A 53 12.60 7.97 2.71
CA GLU A 53 13.53 8.03 1.57
C GLU A 53 14.44 6.78 1.45
N GLY A 54 14.83 6.17 2.57
CA GLY A 54 15.62 4.92 2.61
C GLY A 54 14.80 3.64 2.35
N GLY A 55 13.48 3.75 2.34
CA GLY A 55 12.52 2.66 2.26
C GLY A 55 11.96 2.21 3.61
N HIS A 56 10.78 1.60 3.58
CA HIS A 56 10.04 1.16 4.76
C HIS A 56 9.05 0.03 4.39
N TYR A 57 8.60 -0.73 5.38
CA TYR A 57 7.55 -1.74 5.21
C TYR A 57 6.30 -1.34 5.98
N ILE A 58 5.17 -1.31 5.29
CA ILE A 58 3.86 -1.00 5.86
C ILE A 58 2.88 -2.15 5.63
N SER A 59 1.87 -2.27 6.50
CA SER A 59 0.81 -3.26 6.35
C SER A 59 -0.48 -2.61 5.90
N VAL A 60 -1.09 -3.10 4.82
CA VAL A 60 -2.47 -2.79 4.45
C VAL A 60 -3.39 -3.79 5.15
N VAL A 61 -4.19 -3.30 6.08
CA VAL A 61 -5.02 -4.13 6.98
C VAL A 61 -6.53 -3.98 6.73
N GLY A 62 -6.90 -3.11 5.79
CA GLY A 62 -8.29 -2.82 5.48
C GLY A 62 -8.40 -2.04 4.18
N TYR A 63 -9.63 -1.92 3.67
CA TYR A 63 -9.92 -1.08 2.52
C TYR A 63 -11.31 -0.46 2.61
N ARG A 64 -11.56 0.55 1.77
CA ARG A 64 -12.86 1.19 1.56
C ARG A 64 -13.12 1.42 0.09
N ASP A 65 -14.37 1.74 -0.24
CA ASP A 65 -14.78 2.17 -1.57
C ASP A 65 -14.35 1.16 -2.65
N GLY A 66 -14.64 -0.12 -2.44
CA GLY A 66 -14.26 -1.18 -3.39
C GLY A 66 -12.75 -1.36 -3.59
N GLY A 67 -11.93 -0.91 -2.64
CA GLY A 67 -10.48 -0.97 -2.71
C GLY A 67 -9.82 0.29 -3.25
N HIS A 68 -10.55 1.38 -3.49
CA HIS A 68 -9.93 2.64 -3.92
C HIS A 68 -9.15 3.34 -2.80
N THR A 69 -9.46 3.03 -1.53
CA THR A 69 -8.76 3.56 -0.36
C THR A 69 -8.28 2.41 0.51
N ALA A 70 -6.98 2.36 0.79
CA ALA A 70 -6.34 1.40 1.69
C ALA A 70 -6.30 1.96 3.13
N THR A 71 -6.47 1.09 4.13
CA THR A 71 -6.17 1.38 5.53
C THR A 71 -4.81 0.80 5.87
N ILE A 72 -3.88 1.65 6.26
CA ILE A 72 -2.50 1.31 6.59
C ILE A 72 -2.35 1.19 8.09
N ALA A 73 -1.70 0.13 8.55
CA ALA A 73 -1.12 0.02 9.88
C ALA A 73 0.40 0.16 9.75
N ASP A 74 0.95 1.18 10.40
CA ASP A 74 2.36 1.55 10.32
C ASP A 74 2.96 1.61 11.72
N SER A 75 3.96 0.76 11.97
CA SER A 75 4.58 0.65 13.29
C SER A 75 5.76 1.62 13.49
N ALA A 76 6.05 2.50 12.52
CA ALA A 76 7.16 3.45 12.60
C ALA A 76 6.94 4.58 13.62
N ASP A 77 5.72 5.11 13.72
CA ASP A 77 5.37 6.18 14.67
C ASP A 77 4.07 5.83 15.41
N PRO A 78 4.09 5.62 16.74
CA PRO A 78 2.88 5.32 17.51
C PRO A 78 1.83 6.44 17.46
N ASN A 79 2.21 7.69 17.18
CA ASN A 79 1.27 8.81 17.04
C ASN A 79 0.55 8.82 15.68
N MET A 80 1.07 8.08 14.70
CA MET A 80 0.53 7.97 13.34
C MET A 80 0.41 6.51 12.91
N ALA A 81 0.02 5.65 13.86
CA ALA A 81 0.06 4.20 13.67
C ALA A 81 -0.99 3.65 12.69
N SER A 82 -2.00 4.45 12.32
CA SER A 82 -3.03 4.09 11.36
C SER A 82 -3.48 5.29 10.55
N TYR A 83 -3.48 5.14 9.22
CA TYR A 83 -3.94 6.17 8.29
C TYR A 83 -4.58 5.54 7.05
N ARG A 84 -5.10 6.38 6.15
CA ARG A 84 -5.70 5.94 4.89
C ARG A 84 -5.04 6.58 3.71
N MET A 85 -4.86 5.82 2.63
CA MET A 85 -4.23 6.28 1.42
C MET A 85 -5.03 5.83 0.21
N SER A 86 -5.11 6.64 -0.85
CA SER A 86 -5.64 6.15 -2.12
C SER A 86 -4.75 5.02 -2.64
N VAL A 87 -5.35 3.99 -3.24
CA VAL A 87 -4.55 2.90 -3.80
C VAL A 87 -3.68 3.36 -4.97
N ASP A 88 -4.06 4.44 -5.65
CA ASP A 88 -3.22 5.06 -6.69
C ASP A 88 -1.94 5.65 -6.08
N ASN A 89 -2.03 6.42 -4.98
CA ASN A 89 -0.86 6.96 -4.28
C ASN A 89 -0.01 5.83 -3.68
N LEU A 90 -0.67 4.81 -3.11
CA LEU A 90 0.03 3.66 -2.55
C LEU A 90 0.80 2.89 -3.64
N ALA A 91 0.20 2.68 -4.82
CA ALA A 91 0.86 2.01 -5.94
C ALA A 91 2.10 2.78 -6.40
N ASP A 92 2.00 4.11 -6.51
CA ASP A 92 3.13 4.98 -6.83
C ASP A 92 4.21 4.95 -5.74
N TRP A 93 3.83 4.85 -4.46
CA TRP A 93 4.79 4.76 -3.36
C TRP A 93 5.53 3.42 -3.28
N ILE A 94 4.90 2.35 -3.78
CA ILE A 94 5.46 1.00 -3.93
C ILE A 94 6.28 0.86 -5.23
N ALA A 95 6.12 1.77 -6.19
CA ALA A 95 6.77 1.69 -7.49
C ALA A 95 8.29 1.43 -7.39
N THR A 96 8.83 0.69 -8.35
CA THR A 96 10.19 0.07 -8.34
C THR A 96 10.43 -1.03 -7.30
N ARG A 97 9.42 -1.38 -6.50
CA ARG A 97 9.49 -2.40 -5.44
C ARG A 97 8.35 -3.40 -5.60
N GLY A 98 7.62 -3.67 -4.53
CA GLY A 98 6.55 -4.66 -4.53
C GLY A 98 5.90 -4.86 -3.17
N TYR A 99 4.99 -5.83 -3.13
CA TYR A 99 4.20 -6.18 -1.97
C TYR A 99 3.96 -7.69 -1.91
N THR A 100 3.45 -8.18 -0.79
CA THR A 100 3.01 -9.57 -0.63
C THR A 100 1.50 -9.66 -0.52
N ALA A 101 0.87 -10.55 -1.28
CA ALA A 101 -0.57 -10.82 -1.27
C ALA A 101 -0.86 -12.32 -1.30
N SER A 102 -2.06 -12.74 -0.90
CA SER A 102 -2.46 -14.15 -0.75
C SER A 102 -3.05 -14.79 -2.00
#